data_AF-A0A3M2DAF9-F1
#
_entry.id   AF-A0A3M2DAF9-F1
#
_cell.length_a   1.000
_cell.length_b   1.000
_cell.length_c   1.000
_cell.angle_alpha   90.00
_cell.angle_beta   90.00
_cell.angle_gamma   90.00
#
_symmetry.space_group_name_H-M   'P 1'
#
loop_
_entity.id
_entity.type
_entity.pdbx_description
1 polymer ?
#
loop_
_entity_poly.entity_id
_entity_poly.type
_entity_poly.pdbx_seq_one_letter_code
_entity_poly.pdbx_strand_id
1 'polypeptide(L)'
;MNEADIAVANELKNHLGKTPHVEQVTVQGTLLKLHVAPQFYQRLAIDRERGRKIVLMLMQHMRRLTGAEDVTVWVYCNREKMIVGKAMNWGGDNVNYLCDL
;
A
#
# COMPACT_ATOMS: atom_id res chain seq x y z
N MET A 1 -9.28 14.32 -9.13
CA MET A 1 -8.13 13.81 -8.33
C MET A 1 -7.45 15.05 -7.79
N ASN A 2 -7.26 15.16 -6.47
CA ASN A 2 -6.78 16.40 -5.85
C ASN A 2 -5.27 16.57 -6.09
N GLU A 3 -4.75 17.80 -6.19
CA GLU A 3 -3.30 18.03 -6.43
C GLU A 3 -2.44 17.46 -5.30
N ALA A 4 -2.94 17.52 -4.07
CA ALA A 4 -2.32 16.90 -2.90
C ALA A 4 -2.19 15.37 -3.05
N ASP A 5 -3.23 14.70 -3.54
CA ASP A 5 -3.19 13.23 -3.75
C ASP A 5 -2.12 12.85 -4.78
N ILE A 6 -1.98 13.66 -5.84
CA ILE A 6 -0.98 13.45 -6.89
C ILE A 6 0.44 13.62 -6.31
N ALA A 7 0.66 14.64 -5.47
CA ALA A 7 1.94 14.86 -4.81
C ALA A 7 2.34 13.68 -3.91
N VAL A 8 1.41 13.21 -3.07
CA VAL A 8 1.63 12.05 -2.18
C VAL A 8 1.90 10.77 -2.99
N ALA A 9 1.14 10.54 -4.06
CA ALA A 9 1.35 9.38 -4.94
C ALA A 9 2.73 9.40 -5.61
N ASN A 10 3.20 10.58 -6.06
CA ASN A 10 4.51 10.75 -6.66
C ASN A 10 5.64 10.55 -5.65
N GLU A 11 5.49 11.04 -4.42
CA GLU A 11 6.49 10.85 -3.37
C GLU A 11 6.60 9.36 -2.96
N LEU A 12 5.45 8.69 -2.79
CA LEU A 12 5.41 7.24 -2.57
C LEU A 12 6.04 6.46 -3.71
N LYS A 13 5.76 6.86 -4.96
CA LYS A 13 6.36 6.24 -6.14
C LYS A 13 7.88 6.43 -6.17
N ASN A 14 8.39 7.60 -5.78
CA ASN A 14 9.82 7.87 -5.66
C ASN A 14 10.47 7.04 -4.54
N HIS A 15 9.79 6.90 -3.40
CA HIS A 15 10.25 6.06 -2.30
C HIS A 15 10.29 4.57 -2.67
N LEU A 16 9.28 4.12 -3.43
CA LEU A 16 9.21 2.79 -4.02
C LEU A 16 10.13 2.64 -5.24
N GLY A 17 10.74 3.73 -5.73
CA GLY A 17 11.33 3.93 -7.06
C GLY A 17 12.51 3.04 -7.46
N LYS A 18 12.85 2.03 -6.66
CA LYS A 18 13.78 0.95 -7.01
C LYS A 18 13.14 -0.44 -7.05
N THR A 19 11.82 -0.52 -6.90
CA THR A 19 11.08 -1.78 -6.87
C THR A 19 10.48 -2.03 -8.26
N PRO A 20 11.11 -2.84 -9.13
CA PRO A 20 10.75 -2.97 -10.56
C PRO A 20 9.40 -3.65 -10.83
N HIS A 21 8.54 -3.75 -9.83
CA HIS A 21 7.31 -4.55 -9.87
C HIS A 21 6.09 -3.80 -9.34
N VAL A 22 6.20 -2.49 -9.13
CA VAL A 22 5.05 -1.61 -8.86
C VAL A 22 4.63 -0.97 -10.18
N GLU A 23 3.42 -1.29 -10.64
CA GLU A 23 2.91 -0.85 -11.93
C GLU A 23 2.20 0.51 -11.81
N GLN A 24 1.42 0.69 -10.74
CA GLN A 24 0.66 1.91 -10.51
C GLN A 24 0.51 2.21 -9.02
N VAL A 25 0.60 3.50 -8.68
CA VAL A 25 0.33 4.04 -7.36
C VAL A 25 -0.77 5.07 -7.51
N THR A 26 -1.82 5.00 -6.70
CA THR A 26 -2.93 5.97 -6.74
C THR A 26 -3.35 6.28 -5.32
N VAL A 27 -3.47 7.56 -5.00
CA VAL A 27 -3.93 8.06 -3.69
C VAL A 27 -5.29 8.73 -3.88
N GLN A 28 -6.19 8.49 -2.93
CA GLN A 28 -7.53 9.10 -2.87
C GLN A 28 -7.82 9.44 -1.40
N GLY A 29 -7.42 10.64 -0.95
CA GLY A 29 -7.51 11.02 0.45
C GLY A 29 -6.70 10.08 1.34
N THR A 30 -7.37 9.29 2.19
CA THR A 30 -6.73 8.35 3.12
C THR A 30 -6.49 6.95 2.53
N LEU A 31 -6.90 6.71 1.29
CA LEU A 31 -6.78 5.43 0.61
C LEU A 31 -5.59 5.44 -0.36
N LEU A 32 -4.65 4.53 -0.17
CA LEU A 32 -3.59 4.20 -1.11
C LEU A 32 -3.95 2.92 -1.88
N LYS A 33 -3.97 2.98 -3.20
CA LYS A 33 -4.08 1.82 -4.10
C LYS A 33 -2.73 1.59 -4.77
N LEU A 34 -2.19 0.40 -4.57
CA LEU A 34 -0.93 -0.04 -5.12
C LEU A 34 -1.17 -1.22 -6.06
N HIS A 35 -0.92 -1.05 -7.35
CA HIS A 35 -0.95 -2.14 -8.31
C HIS A 35 0.46 -2.69 -8.48
N VAL A 36 0.59 -4.00 -8.31
CA VAL A 36 1.87 -4.71 -8.39
C VAL A 36 1.79 -5.84 -9.41
N ALA A 37 2.93 -6.13 -10.02
CA ALA A 37 3.09 -7.25 -10.92
C ALA A 37 2.94 -8.59 -10.15
N PRO A 38 2.44 -9.66 -10.79
CA PRO A 38 2.23 -10.96 -10.15
C PRO A 38 3.45 -11.54 -9.44
N GLN A 39 4.65 -11.39 -10.02
CA GLN A 39 5.86 -11.93 -9.41
C GLN A 39 6.20 -11.27 -8.07
N PHE A 40 5.81 -10.00 -7.89
CA PHE A 40 6.02 -9.30 -6.63
C PHE A 40 4.95 -9.64 -5.61
N TYR A 41 3.69 -9.76 -6.04
CA TYR A 41 2.64 -10.27 -5.15
C TYR A 41 3.00 -11.67 -4.61
N GLN A 42 3.46 -12.58 -5.47
CA GLN A 42 3.92 -13.90 -5.04
C GLN A 42 5.01 -13.81 -3.95
N ARG A 43 6.00 -12.92 -4.11
CA ARG A 43 7.02 -12.69 -3.06
C ARG A 43 6.43 -12.14 -1.77
N LEU A 44 5.47 -11.21 -1.85
CA LEU A 44 4.77 -10.64 -0.69
C LEU A 44 3.87 -11.67 0.03
N ALA A 45 3.38 -12.67 -0.69
CA ALA A 45 2.49 -13.71 -0.18
C ALA A 45 3.25 -14.94 0.36
N ILE A 46 4.38 -15.30 -0.25
CA ILE A 46 5.27 -16.37 0.23
C ILE A 46 5.92 -15.97 1.55
N ASP A 47 6.46 -14.74 1.63
CA ASP A 47 7.00 -14.17 2.86
C ASP A 47 5.99 -13.16 3.44
N ARG A 48 4.95 -13.69 4.09
CA ARG A 48 3.86 -12.90 4.67
C ARG A 48 4.35 -11.88 5.69
N GLU A 49 5.39 -12.20 6.44
CA GLU A 49 5.94 -11.30 7.46
C GLU A 49 6.63 -10.11 6.81
N ARG A 50 7.44 -10.35 5.77
CA ARG A 50 8.04 -9.27 4.99
C ARG A 50 7.00 -8.46 4.24
N GLY A 51 5.99 -9.11 3.66
CA GLY A 51 4.89 -8.41 2.99
C GLY A 51 4.08 -7.54 3.96
N ARG A 52 3.76 -8.05 5.15
CA ARG A 52 3.12 -7.29 6.23
C ARG A 52 3.93 -6.05 6.60
N LYS A 53 5.25 -6.18 6.77
CA LYS A 53 6.14 -5.04 7.07
C LYS A 53 6.11 -3.97 5.98
N ILE A 54 6.09 -4.36 4.71
CA ILE A 54 6.00 -3.40 3.59
C ILE A 54 4.67 -2.65 3.63
N VAL A 55 3.55 -3.35 3.83
CA VAL A 55 2.23 -2.70 3.91
C VAL A 55 2.13 -1.77 5.12
N LEU A 56 2.68 -2.17 6.28
CA LEU A 56 2.76 -1.31 7.46
C LEU A 56 3.59 -0.05 7.21
N MET A 57 4.75 -0.19 6.56
CA MET A 57 5.59 0.94 6.19
C MET A 57 4.84 1.92 5.26
N LEU A 58 4.09 1.40 4.27
CA LEU A 58 3.28 2.22 3.38
C LEU A 58 2.19 2.99 4.15
N MET A 59 1.54 2.35 5.13
CA MET A 59 0.57 3.02 5.99
C MET A 59 1.22 4.15 6.81
N GLN A 60 2.37 3.89 7.43
CA GLN A 60 3.09 4.92 8.19
C GLN A 60 3.53 6.10 7.29
N HIS A 61 3.98 5.82 6.08
CA HIS A 61 4.35 6.85 5.12
C HIS A 61 3.13 7.69 4.70
N MET A 62 2.00 7.04 4.41
CA MET A 62 0.73 7.72 4.11
C MET A 62 0.28 8.62 5.26
N ARG A 63 0.36 8.17 6.51
CA ARG A 63 0.03 9.00 7.69
C ARG A 63 0.90 10.24 7.76
N ARG A 64 2.22 10.09 7.54
CA ARG A 64 3.16 11.20 7.57
C ARG A 64 2.90 12.23 6.47
N LEU A 65 2.56 11.77 5.26
CA LEU A 65 2.37 12.65 4.10
C LEU A 65 1.01 13.34 4.08
N THR A 66 -0.04 12.65 4.53
CA THR A 66 -1.42 13.19 4.53
C THR A 66 -1.82 13.84 5.85
N GLY A 67 -1.08 13.59 6.94
CA GLY A 67 -1.46 13.96 8.30
C GLY A 67 -2.68 13.18 8.83
N ALA A 68 -3.20 12.21 8.06
CA ALA A 68 -4.36 11.42 8.46
C ALA A 68 -3.99 10.40 9.52
N GLU A 69 -4.83 10.28 10.54
CA GLU A 69 -4.66 9.26 11.58
C GLU A 69 -5.16 7.89 11.10
N ASP A 70 -6.20 7.88 10.27
CA ASP A 70 -6.76 6.67 9.66
C ASP A 70 -6.32 6.56 8.21
N VAL A 71 -5.62 5.48 7.86
CA VAL A 71 -5.19 5.22 6.48
C VAL A 71 -5.48 3.80 6.06
N THR A 72 -5.79 3.61 4.79
CA THR A 72 -6.04 2.31 4.20
C THR A 72 -5.11 2.10 3.00
N VAL A 73 -4.49 0.92 2.93
CA VAL A 73 -3.64 0.51 1.80
C VAL A 73 -4.25 -0.71 1.15
N TRP A 74 -4.52 -0.65 -0.14
CA TRP A 74 -4.96 -1.79 -0.95
C TRP A 74 -3.87 -2.16 -1.94
N VAL A 75 -3.45 -3.42 -1.92
CA VAL A 75 -2.54 -3.98 -2.92
C VAL A 75 -3.35 -4.79 -3.91
N TYR A 76 -3.25 -4.42 -5.18
CA TYR A 76 -3.89 -5.07 -6.31
C TYR A 76 -2.87 -5.85 -7.13
N CYS A 77 -3.26 -7.04 -7.58
CA CYS A 77 -2.52 -7.85 -8.55
C CYS A 77 -3.54 -8.34 -9.59
N ASN A 78 -3.23 -8.28 -10.88
CA ASN A 78 -4.16 -8.69 -11.94
C ASN A 78 -5.56 -8.04 -11.84
N ARG A 79 -5.63 -6.80 -11.35
CA ARG A 79 -6.89 -6.04 -11.07
C ARG A 79 -7.75 -6.60 -9.93
N GLU A 80 -7.28 -7.63 -9.24
CA GLU A 80 -7.91 -8.16 -8.03
C GLU A 80 -7.25 -7.59 -6.79
N LYS A 81 -8.06 -7.29 -5.78
CA LYS A 81 -7.58 -6.78 -4.50
C LYS A 81 -7.06 -7.96 -3.68
N MET A 82 -5.76 -7.99 -3.42
CA MET A 82 -5.11 -9.14 -2.78
C MET A 82 -4.73 -8.90 -1.33
N ILE A 83 -4.35 -7.68 -0.97
CA ILE A 83 -3.93 -7.33 0.40
C ILE A 83 -4.62 -6.04 0.83
N VAL A 84 -5.06 -6.00 2.09
CA VAL A 84 -5.67 -4.83 2.71
C VAL A 84 -4.94 -4.53 4.02
N GLY A 85 -4.24 -3.40 4.04
CA GLY A 85 -3.76 -2.75 5.25
C GLY A 85 -4.76 -1.72 5.73
N LYS A 86 -5.06 -1.72 7.03
CA LYS A 86 -5.79 -0.64 7.70
C LYS A 86 -5.04 -0.22 8.95
N ALA A 87 -4.83 1.07 9.09
CA ALA A 87 -4.25 1.68 10.26
C ALA A 87 -5.30 2.63 10.85
N MET A 88 -5.62 2.46 12.13
CA MET A 88 -6.63 3.25 12.84
C MET A 88 -5.99 4.10 13.94
N ASN A 89 -6.62 5.23 14.25
CA ASN A 89 -6.11 6.20 15.21
C ASN A 89 -6.03 5.69 16.66
N TRP A 90 -6.88 4.74 17.05
CA TRP A 90 -6.92 4.13 18.38
C TRP A 90 -5.99 2.92 18.55
N GLY A 91 -5.12 2.65 17.56
CA GLY A 91 -4.25 1.48 17.51
C GLY A 91 -4.86 0.30 16.76
N GLY A 92 -4.06 -0.76 16.55
CA GLY A 92 -4.53 -1.98 15.88
C GLY A 92 -4.27 -2.04 14.37
N ASP A 93 -3.14 -1.50 13.90
CA ASP A 93 -2.71 -1.63 12.50
C ASP A 93 -2.73 -3.10 12.07
N ASN A 94 -3.54 -3.40 11.05
CA ASN A 94 -3.75 -4.76 10.59
C ASN A 94 -3.56 -4.89 9.08
N VAL A 95 -3.02 -6.03 8.68
CA VAL A 95 -2.77 -6.40 7.28
C VAL A 95 -3.40 -7.75 7.04
N ASN A 96 -4.39 -7.78 6.16
CA ASN A 96 -5.12 -8.98 5.78
C ASN A 96 -4.80 -9.35 4.33
N TYR A 97 -4.49 -10.62 4.11
CA TYR A 97 -4.34 -11.21 2.79
C TYR A 97 -5.68 -11.84 2.41
N LEU A 98 -6.21 -11.46 1.25
CA LEU A 98 -7.54 -11.88 0.78
C LEU A 98 -7.53 -13.18 -0.02
N CYS A 99 -6.36 -13.55 -0.52
CA CYS A 99 -6.12 -14.84 -1.15
C CYS A 99 -4.96 -15.52 -0.42
N ASP A 100 -5.16 -16.79 -0.09
CA ASP A 100 -4.08 -17.71 0.24
C ASP A 100 -3.54 -18.25 -1.10
N LEU A 101 -2.24 -18.09 -1.32
CA LEU A 101 -1.52 -18.59 -2.49
C LEU A 101 -1.16 -20.07 -2.29
#